data_AF-A0A0F8WLK2-F1
#
_entry.id   AF-A0A0F8WLK2-F1
#
_cell.length_a   1.000
_cell.length_b   1.000
_cell.length_c   1.000
_cell.angle_alpha   90.00
_cell.angle_beta   90.00
_cell.angle_gamma   90.00
#
_symmetry.space_group_name_H-M   'P 1'
#
loop_
_entity.id
_entity.type
_entity.pdbx_description
1 polymer ?
#
loop_
_entity_poly.entity_id
_entity_poly.type
_entity_poly.pdbx_seq_one_letter_code
_entity_poly.pdbx_strand_id
1 'polypeptide(L)'
;RISLDDQRGQDFMETIIFEVCNQLQGPLAWIALDPISKFHTGKENDFESVAKLMRRVEGLQYRAGGAAVILVHHFGHASESKSLYRVGAQLFRGSTHFIADVDTAFTLDRTSPPNARAPFFICDFVTRHGEPIPRGWIQLDGDSVRPTWKGEYKDGQKRPE
;
A
#
# COMPACT_ATOMS: atom_id res chain seq x y z
N ARG A 1 14.98 -11.43 -17.65
CA ARG A 1 14.56 -10.87 -16.35
C ARG A 1 15.20 -9.49 -16.29
N ILE A 2 14.43 -8.42 -16.49
CA ILE A 2 14.97 -7.05 -16.35
C ILE A 2 15.08 -6.81 -14.84
N SER A 3 16.28 -6.46 -14.38
CA SER A 3 16.44 -6.02 -12.99
C SER A 3 15.83 -4.63 -12.89
N LEU A 4 14.78 -4.48 -12.06
CA LEU A 4 14.16 -3.17 -11.82
C LEU A 4 14.97 -2.28 -10.86
N ASP A 5 16.02 -2.87 -10.27
CA ASP A 5 16.88 -2.25 -9.28
C ASP A 5 18.00 -1.39 -9.90
N ASP A 6 18.13 -1.38 -11.23
CA ASP A 6 19.06 -0.55 -11.96
C ASP A 6 18.35 0.52 -12.81
N GLN A 7 19.10 1.53 -13.28
CA GLN A 7 18.57 2.63 -14.08
C GLN A 7 17.83 2.14 -15.34
N ARG A 8 18.26 1.03 -15.97
CA ARG A 8 17.59 0.49 -17.16
C ARG A 8 16.22 -0.09 -16.81
N GLY A 9 16.10 -0.75 -15.68
CA GLY A 9 14.81 -1.23 -15.18
C GLY A 9 13.83 -0.10 -14.90
N GLN A 10 14.32 1.01 -14.36
CA GLN A 10 13.53 2.22 -14.13
C GLN A 10 13.08 2.86 -15.45
N ASP A 11 14.00 3.09 -16.38
CA ASP A 11 13.69 3.68 -17.67
C ASP A 11 12.72 2.78 -18.47
N PHE A 12 12.84 1.46 -18.33
CA PHE A 12 11.91 0.50 -18.90
C PHE A 12 10.52 0.62 -18.29
N MET A 13 10.40 0.75 -16.97
CA MET A 13 9.12 0.96 -16.31
C MET A 13 8.49 2.30 -16.68
N GLU A 14 9.28 3.37 -16.73
CA GLU A 14 8.82 4.68 -17.21
C GLU A 14 8.34 4.58 -18.67
N THR A 15 9.07 3.86 -19.52
CA THR A 15 8.71 3.65 -20.92
C THR A 15 7.41 2.85 -21.05
N ILE A 16 7.25 1.74 -20.32
CA ILE A 16 6.02 0.95 -20.34
C ILE A 16 4.85 1.76 -19.82
N ILE A 17 5.02 2.45 -18.68
CA ILE A 17 3.97 3.29 -18.12
C ILE A 17 3.59 4.37 -19.13
N PHE A 18 4.57 5.00 -19.78
CA PHE A 18 4.35 6.03 -20.79
C PHE A 18 3.67 5.50 -22.05
N GLU A 19 4.12 4.36 -22.59
CA GLU A 19 3.51 3.71 -23.75
C GLU A 19 2.08 3.25 -23.45
N VAL A 20 1.85 2.62 -22.30
CA VAL A 20 0.51 2.22 -21.86
C VAL A 20 -0.38 3.45 -21.73
N CYS A 21 0.09 4.52 -21.07
CA CYS A 21 -0.66 5.77 -20.94
C CYS A 21 -0.98 6.43 -22.28
N ASN A 22 -0.05 6.41 -23.25
CA ASN A 22 -0.27 6.99 -24.57
C ASN A 22 -1.19 6.15 -25.46
N GLN A 23 -1.33 4.86 -25.17
CA GLN A 23 -2.27 3.97 -25.86
C GLN A 23 -3.67 3.99 -25.24
N LEU A 24 -3.85 4.69 -24.11
CA LEU A 24 -5.16 4.83 -23.49
C LEU A 24 -6.12 5.56 -24.42
N GLN A 25 -7.26 4.95 -24.68
CA GLN A 25 -8.36 5.57 -25.43
C GLN A 25 -9.21 6.51 -24.58
N GLY A 26 -8.91 6.64 -23.27
CA GLY A 26 -9.63 7.46 -22.31
C GLY A 26 -8.97 7.44 -20.92
N PRO A 27 -9.48 8.25 -19.97
CA PRO A 27 -8.93 8.32 -18.62
C PRO A 27 -9.08 7.00 -17.88
N LEU A 28 -8.09 6.66 -17.04
CA LEU A 28 -8.16 5.52 -16.14
C LEU A 28 -8.83 5.91 -14.83
N ALA A 29 -9.60 4.98 -14.25
CA ALA A 29 -10.13 5.17 -12.91
C ALA A 29 -9.06 4.98 -11.83
N TRP A 30 -8.21 3.96 -11.99
CA TRP A 30 -7.15 3.66 -11.02
C TRP A 30 -5.97 2.91 -11.65
N ILE A 31 -4.83 2.96 -10.94
CA ILE A 31 -3.58 2.25 -11.26
C ILE A 31 -3.07 1.63 -9.96
N ALA A 32 -2.63 0.37 -9.99
CA ALA A 32 -2.01 -0.28 -8.82
C ALA A 32 -0.55 -0.65 -9.10
N LEU A 33 0.34 -0.31 -8.17
CA LEU A 33 1.77 -0.66 -8.19
C LEU A 33 2.07 -1.61 -7.03
N ASP A 34 2.38 -2.87 -7.33
CA ASP A 34 2.52 -3.95 -6.33
C ASP A 34 3.72 -4.88 -6.59
N PRO A 35 4.73 -4.95 -5.68
CA PRO A 35 4.97 -4.04 -4.56
C PRO A 35 5.78 -2.82 -5.01
N ILE A 36 5.52 -1.67 -4.38
CA ILE A 36 6.19 -0.40 -4.68
C ILE A 36 7.72 -0.46 -4.57
N SER A 37 8.26 -1.37 -3.76
CA SER A 37 9.71 -1.57 -3.60
C SER A 37 10.40 -2.01 -4.89
N LYS A 38 9.66 -2.46 -5.90
CA LYS A 38 10.17 -2.75 -7.25
C LYS A 38 10.30 -1.52 -8.15
N PHE A 39 9.88 -0.34 -7.68
CA PHE A 39 9.77 0.86 -8.49
C PHE A 39 10.72 1.98 -8.07
N HIS A 40 11.60 1.79 -7.06
CA HIS A 40 12.65 2.74 -6.73
C HIS A 40 14.02 2.08 -6.63
N THR A 41 15.06 2.81 -7.03
CA THR A 41 16.46 2.41 -6.87
C THR A 41 16.99 3.05 -5.59
N GLY A 42 17.14 2.28 -4.52
CA GLY A 42 17.66 2.79 -3.25
C GLY A 42 17.25 1.93 -2.07
N LYS A 43 17.81 2.22 -0.89
CA LYS A 43 17.27 1.65 0.36
C LYS A 43 15.87 2.23 0.57
N GLU A 44 14.91 1.44 1.05
CA GLU A 44 13.52 1.90 1.34
C GLU A 44 13.46 3.11 2.31
N ASN A 45 14.56 3.39 2.99
CA ASN A 45 14.72 4.51 3.92
C ASN A 45 15.45 5.72 3.32
N ASP A 46 15.74 5.72 2.01
CA ASP A 46 16.37 6.85 1.33
C ASP A 46 15.31 7.86 0.86
N PHE A 47 15.23 8.98 1.58
CA PHE A 47 14.28 10.06 1.32
C PHE A 47 14.29 10.55 -0.13
N GLU A 48 15.47 10.68 -0.73
CA GLU A 48 15.59 11.23 -2.09
C GLU A 48 14.98 10.29 -3.12
N SER A 49 15.22 8.98 -2.96
CA SER A 49 14.66 7.94 -3.82
C SER A 49 13.14 7.85 -3.71
N VAL A 50 12.61 7.96 -2.49
CA VAL A 50 11.16 7.99 -2.24
C VAL A 50 10.51 9.22 -2.84
N ALA A 51 11.08 10.41 -2.62
CA ALA A 51 10.54 11.66 -3.16
C ALA A 51 10.53 11.67 -4.71
N LYS A 52 11.58 11.13 -5.34
CA LYS A 52 11.61 10.95 -6.80
C LYS A 52 10.50 10.02 -7.29
N LEU A 53 10.27 8.91 -6.60
CA LEU A 53 9.18 7.99 -6.92
C LEU A 53 7.81 8.65 -6.79
N MET A 54 7.54 9.38 -5.71
CA MET A 54 6.25 10.06 -5.51
C MET A 54 5.98 11.10 -6.60
N ARG A 55 6.98 11.91 -6.99
CA ARG A 55 6.84 12.84 -8.13
C ARG A 55 6.54 12.13 -9.46
N ARG A 56 7.10 10.94 -9.68
CA ARG A 56 6.81 10.13 -10.87
C ARG A 56 5.37 9.60 -10.84
N VAL A 57 4.89 9.18 -9.66
CA VAL A 57 3.50 8.75 -9.45
C VAL A 57 2.52 9.89 -9.73
N GLU A 58 2.80 11.11 -9.29
CA GLU A 58 1.99 12.29 -9.62
C GLU A 58 1.93 12.53 -11.13
N GLY A 59 3.07 12.44 -11.82
CA GLY A 59 3.12 12.59 -13.27
C GLY A 59 2.35 11.50 -14.02
N LEU A 60 2.33 10.28 -13.48
CA LEU A 60 1.51 9.17 -13.98
C LEU A 60 0.02 9.46 -13.78
N GLN A 61 -0.39 9.86 -12.57
CA GLN A 61 -1.77 10.23 -12.28
C GLN A 61 -2.28 11.31 -13.23
N TYR A 62 -1.49 12.37 -13.45
CA TYR A 62 -1.83 13.44 -14.37
C TYR A 62 -2.06 12.93 -15.81
N ARG A 63 -1.13 12.12 -16.35
CA ARG A 63 -1.25 11.55 -17.69
C ARG A 63 -2.40 10.57 -17.84
N ALA A 64 -2.74 9.85 -16.77
CA ALA A 64 -3.86 8.91 -16.74
C ALA A 64 -5.23 9.59 -16.60
N GLY A 65 -5.29 10.92 -16.61
CA GLY A 65 -6.54 11.68 -16.48
C GLY A 65 -7.01 11.84 -15.03
N GLY A 66 -6.09 11.85 -14.06
CA GLY A 66 -6.41 12.00 -12.64
C GLY A 66 -6.70 10.68 -11.92
N ALA A 67 -6.29 9.55 -12.48
CA ALA A 67 -6.54 8.22 -11.91
C ALA A 67 -6.07 8.09 -10.45
N ALA A 68 -6.80 7.34 -9.63
CA ALA A 68 -6.34 6.99 -8.29
C ALA A 68 -5.14 6.05 -8.38
N VAL A 69 -4.03 6.36 -7.71
CA VAL A 69 -2.85 5.48 -7.68
C VAL A 69 -2.79 4.74 -6.35
N ILE A 70 -2.83 3.41 -6.41
CA ILE A 70 -2.75 2.50 -5.29
C ILE A 70 -1.32 1.97 -5.20
N LEU A 71 -0.68 2.24 -4.07
CA LEU A 71 0.69 1.84 -3.79
C LEU A 71 0.67 0.71 -2.76
N VAL A 72 1.09 -0.50 -3.16
CA VAL A 72 1.15 -1.65 -2.24
C VAL A 72 2.56 -1.77 -1.68
N HIS A 73 2.68 -1.77 -0.37
CA HIS A 73 3.95 -1.94 0.33
C HIS A 73 3.83 -3.04 1.38
N HIS A 74 4.78 -3.98 1.36
CA HIS A 74 4.88 -5.00 2.39
C HIS A 74 5.80 -4.50 3.50
N PHE A 75 5.34 -4.58 4.75
CA PHE A 75 6.21 -4.34 5.88
C PHE A 75 7.14 -5.53 6.08
N GLY A 76 8.43 -5.25 6.31
CA GLY A 76 9.36 -6.26 6.80
C GLY A 76 8.82 -6.89 8.10
N HIS A 77 9.16 -8.15 8.36
CA HIS A 77 8.77 -8.85 9.58
C HIS A 77 9.04 -7.95 10.79
N ALA A 78 7.97 -7.44 11.41
CA ALA A 78 8.07 -6.86 12.74
C ALA A 78 8.59 -8.00 13.62
N SER A 79 9.89 -7.97 13.92
CA SER A 79 10.51 -8.96 14.78
C SER A 79 9.66 -9.08 16.03
N GLU A 80 9.39 -10.31 16.48
CA GLU A 80 8.55 -10.71 17.62
C GLU A 80 8.87 -10.01 18.96
N SER A 81 9.82 -9.08 18.93
CA SER A 81 10.27 -8.22 20.01
C SER A 81 10.24 -6.76 19.55
N LYS A 82 9.09 -6.08 19.69
CA LYS A 82 8.97 -4.78 20.39
C LYS A 82 7.63 -4.07 20.14
N SER A 83 6.95 -3.85 21.26
CA SER A 83 5.85 -2.92 21.51
C SER A 83 4.47 -3.25 20.92
N LEU A 84 3.63 -3.74 21.83
CA LEU A 84 2.17 -3.71 21.93
C LEU A 84 1.51 -2.32 21.69
N TYR A 85 2.15 -1.39 20.98
CA TYR A 85 1.74 0.03 20.97
C TYR A 85 1.89 0.75 19.62
N ARG A 86 2.15 0.04 18.52
CA ARG A 86 2.16 0.68 17.19
C ARG A 86 1.19 -0.04 16.28
N VAL A 87 0.08 0.63 16.01
CA VAL A 87 -0.95 0.22 15.06
C VAL A 87 -0.90 1.21 13.89
N GLY A 88 -1.16 0.72 12.69
CA GLY A 88 -1.30 1.55 11.49
C GLY A 88 -0.01 2.23 11.03
N ALA A 89 -0.14 3.49 10.58
CA ALA A 89 0.93 4.31 10.00
C ALA A 89 2.21 4.44 10.87
N GLN A 90 2.14 4.12 12.16
CA GLN A 90 3.27 4.20 13.09
C GLN A 90 4.28 3.04 12.94
N LEU A 91 3.93 1.98 12.21
CA LEU A 91 4.83 0.84 11.91
C LEU A 91 5.89 1.19 10.85
N PHE A 92 5.75 2.32 10.16
CA PHE A 92 6.63 2.78 9.08
C PHE A 92 7.95 3.41 9.59
N ARG A 93 8.65 2.81 10.55
CA ARG A 93 10.00 3.30 10.91
C ARG A 93 10.99 2.95 9.80
N GLY A 94 11.21 3.92 8.91
CA GLY A 94 12.06 3.81 7.71
C GLY A 94 11.39 4.44 6.49
N SER A 95 10.07 4.26 6.39
CA SER A 95 9.21 4.68 5.28
C SER A 95 8.26 5.83 5.66
N THR A 96 8.52 6.56 6.75
CA THR A 96 7.68 7.67 7.27
C THR A 96 7.36 8.73 6.23
N HIS A 97 8.21 8.89 5.21
CA HIS A 97 7.99 9.85 4.13
C HIS A 97 6.86 9.43 3.17
N PHE A 98 6.68 8.12 2.94
CA PHE A 98 5.61 7.64 2.07
C PHE A 98 4.21 7.98 2.60
N ILE A 99 3.99 7.83 3.92
CA ILE A 99 2.69 8.14 4.51
C ILE A 99 2.38 9.62 4.45
N ALA A 100 3.38 10.47 4.66
CA ALA A 100 3.19 11.91 4.65
C ALA A 100 2.71 12.39 3.27
N ASP A 101 3.13 11.71 2.20
CA ASP A 101 2.86 12.10 0.82
C ASP A 101 1.57 11.49 0.23
N VAL A 102 1.03 10.41 0.81
CA VAL A 102 -0.26 9.85 0.35
C VAL A 102 -1.47 10.61 0.90
N ASP A 103 -2.54 10.64 0.12
CA ASP A 103 -3.84 11.18 0.57
C ASP A 103 -4.58 10.23 1.50
N THR A 104 -4.36 8.92 1.35
CA THR A 104 -4.95 7.88 2.18
C THR A 104 -3.97 6.73 2.34
N ALA A 105 -3.73 6.31 3.58
CA ALA A 105 -3.06 5.08 3.92
C ALA A 105 -4.08 4.09 4.49
N PHE A 106 -4.01 2.85 4.02
CA PHE A 106 -4.80 1.74 4.51
C PHE A 106 -3.85 0.62 4.92
N THR A 107 -4.02 0.10 6.13
CA THR A 107 -3.17 -0.98 6.68
C THR A 107 -4.00 -2.19 7.03
N LEU A 108 -3.43 -3.38 6.78
CA LEU A 108 -4.01 -4.67 7.10
C LEU A 108 -3.13 -5.41 8.11
N ASP A 109 -3.59 -5.49 9.34
CA ASP A 109 -2.90 -6.18 10.43
C ASP A 109 -3.52 -7.56 10.62
N ARG A 110 -2.80 -8.62 10.21
CA ARG A 110 -3.28 -9.99 10.37
C ARG A 110 -3.31 -10.38 11.84
N THR A 111 -4.49 -10.72 12.35
CA THR A 111 -4.71 -11.17 13.74
C THR A 111 -4.84 -12.69 13.88
N SER A 112 -4.93 -13.38 12.75
CA SER A 112 -5.00 -14.84 12.67
C SER A 112 -3.61 -15.46 12.41
N PRO A 113 -3.38 -16.72 12.81
CA PRO A 113 -2.14 -17.43 12.47
C PRO A 113 -1.87 -17.46 10.95
N PRO A 114 -0.60 -17.50 10.51
CA PRO A 114 -0.21 -17.48 9.09
C PRO A 114 -0.85 -18.56 8.21
N ASN A 115 -1.18 -19.71 8.81
CA ASN A 115 -1.78 -20.88 8.16
C ASN A 115 -3.31 -20.96 8.31
N ALA A 116 -3.97 -19.94 8.89
CA ALA A 116 -5.42 -19.93 9.01
C ALA A 116 -6.08 -19.92 7.62
N ARG A 117 -7.02 -20.86 7.38
CA ARG A 117 -7.75 -20.97 6.10
C ARG A 117 -8.54 -19.71 5.79
N ALA A 118 -9.23 -19.14 6.77
CA ALA A 118 -10.00 -17.91 6.63
C ALA A 118 -9.38 -16.80 7.51
N PRO A 119 -8.33 -16.12 7.00
CA PRO A 119 -7.57 -15.18 7.81
C PRO A 119 -8.37 -13.93 8.16
N PHE A 120 -8.17 -13.46 9.39
CA PHE A 120 -8.71 -12.20 9.91
C PHE A 120 -7.65 -11.12 9.96
N PHE A 121 -8.10 -9.90 9.67
CA PHE A 121 -7.34 -8.68 9.66
C PHE A 121 -8.08 -7.59 10.43
N ILE A 122 -7.31 -6.77 11.14
CA ILE A 122 -7.74 -5.42 11.49
C ILE A 122 -7.35 -4.52 10.34
N CYS A 123 -8.31 -3.74 9.88
CA CYS A 123 -8.14 -2.72 8.88
C CYS A 123 -8.15 -1.35 9.57
N ASP A 124 -7.16 -0.53 9.23
CA ASP A 124 -7.02 0.84 9.72
C ASP A 124 -6.79 1.81 8.56
N PHE A 125 -7.22 3.05 8.75
CA PHE A 125 -7.22 4.09 7.74
C PHE A 125 -6.66 5.39 8.31
N VAL A 126 -5.78 6.01 7.55
CA VAL A 126 -5.32 7.37 7.80
C VAL A 126 -5.57 8.17 6.55
N THR A 127 -6.42 9.20 6.64
CA THR A 127 -6.75 10.08 5.53
C THR A 127 -6.15 11.46 5.80
N ARG A 128 -5.56 12.08 4.77
CA ARG A 128 -5.07 13.47 4.85
C ARG A 128 -6.23 14.46 4.96
N HIS A 129 -7.33 14.15 4.28
CA HIS A 129 -8.54 14.98 4.22
C HIS A 129 -9.78 14.10 4.45
N GLY A 130 -10.81 14.65 5.11
CA GLY A 130 -12.09 13.98 5.32
C GLY A 130 -12.32 13.49 6.74
N GLU A 131 -13.48 12.85 6.93
CA GLU A 131 -13.86 12.26 8.21
C GLU A 131 -13.03 11.00 8.49
N PRO A 132 -12.65 10.75 9.77
CA PRO A 132 -11.98 9.51 10.13
C PRO A 132 -12.82 8.29 9.72
N ILE A 133 -12.21 7.37 8.97
CA ILE A 133 -12.85 6.10 8.61
C ILE A 133 -12.71 5.14 9.80
N PRO A 134 -13.81 4.56 10.31
CA PRO A 134 -13.73 3.60 11.41
C PRO A 134 -12.85 2.40 11.07
N ARG A 135 -12.04 1.98 12.04
CA ARG A 135 -11.30 0.72 11.97
C ARG A 135 -12.26 -0.45 11.89
N GLY A 136 -11.84 -1.50 11.19
CA GLY A 136 -12.74 -2.59 10.81
C GLY A 136 -12.13 -3.96 10.93
N TRP A 137 -12.97 -4.95 11.17
CA TRP A 137 -12.63 -6.35 10.98
C TRP A 137 -12.88 -6.76 9.54
N ILE A 138 -11.86 -7.35 8.91
CA ILE A 138 -11.97 -7.99 7.60
C ILE A 138 -11.60 -9.46 7.75
N GLN A 139 -12.44 -10.35 7.21
CA GLN A 139 -12.13 -11.76 7.05
C GLN A 139 -12.01 -12.08 5.56
N LEU A 140 -10.96 -12.79 5.14
CA LEU A 140 -10.91 -13.34 3.79
C LEU A 140 -11.57 -14.72 3.78
N ASP A 141 -12.37 -14.96 2.74
CA ASP A 141 -12.83 -16.30 2.41
C ASP A 141 -11.63 -17.19 2.03
N GLY A 142 -11.58 -18.39 2.58
CA GLY A 142 -10.39 -19.23 2.46
C GLY A 142 -10.16 -19.86 1.09
N ASP A 143 -11.20 -19.88 0.25
CA ASP A 143 -11.15 -20.49 -1.07
C ASP A 143 -11.08 -19.42 -2.17
N SER A 144 -11.84 -18.34 -2.03
CA SER A 144 -11.93 -17.27 -3.04
C SER A 144 -11.08 -16.04 -2.73
N VAL A 145 -10.52 -15.93 -1.52
CA VAL A 145 -9.74 -14.78 -1.03
C VAL A 145 -10.57 -13.48 -1.02
N ARG A 146 -11.90 -13.58 -1.14
CA ARG A 146 -12.79 -12.42 -1.12
C ARG A 146 -12.88 -11.83 0.28
N PRO A 147 -12.69 -10.50 0.45
CA PRO A 147 -12.83 -9.86 1.75
C PRO A 147 -14.30 -9.72 2.14
N THR A 148 -14.59 -9.97 3.41
CA THR A 148 -15.89 -9.73 4.03
C THR A 148 -15.70 -8.80 5.23
N TRP A 149 -16.47 -7.70 5.27
CA TRP A 149 -16.54 -6.83 6.42
C TRP A 149 -17.27 -7.53 7.58
N LYS A 150 -16.66 -7.53 8.77
CA LYS A 150 -17.18 -8.19 9.97
C LYS A 150 -17.59 -7.22 11.08
N GLY A 151 -17.61 -5.93 10.78
CA GLY A 151 -17.99 -4.87 11.73
C GLY A 151 -16.82 -3.98 12.10
N GLU A 152 -17.14 -2.91 12.82
CA GLU A 152 -16.15 -1.98 13.35
C GLU A 152 -15.29 -2.65 14.44
N TYR A 153 -14.02 -2.24 14.49
CA TYR A 153 -13.07 -2.62 15.53
C TYR A 153 -12.90 -1.47 16.54
N LYS A 154 -13.01 -1.80 17.83
CA LYS A 154 -12.64 -0.92 18.95
C LYS A 154 -11.48 -1.53 19.73
N ASP A 155 -10.61 -0.69 20.28
CA ASP A 155 -9.44 -1.16 21.01
C ASP A 155 -9.82 -2.09 22.17
N GLY A 156 -9.14 -3.24 22.25
CA GLY A 156 -9.42 -4.27 23.26
C GLY A 156 -10.63 -5.16 22.95
N GLN A 157 -11.34 -4.93 21.84
CA GLN A 157 -12.44 -5.78 21.41
C GLN A 157 -11.92 -7.14 20.91
N LYS A 158 -12.55 -8.22 21.36
CA LYS A 158 -12.28 -9.56 20.82
C LYS A 158 -12.78 -9.67 19.39
N ARG A 159 -12.11 -10.53 18.61
CA ARG A 159 -12.51 -10.85 17.24
C ARG A 159 -13.98 -11.30 17.20
N PRO A 160 -14.78 -10.85 16.20
CA PRO A 160 -16.12 -11.37 15.96
C PRO A 160 -16.09 -12.89 15.71
N GLU A 161 -17.13 -13.59 16.15
CA GLU A 161 -17.34 -15.02 15.86
C GLU A 161 -17.74 -15.26 14.40
#